data_AF-A0A2D4ND74-F1
#
_entry.id   AF-A0A2D4ND74-F1
#
_cell.length_a   1.000
_cell.length_b   1.000
_cell.length_c   1.000
_cell.angle_alpha   90.00
_cell.angle_beta   90.00
_cell.angle_gamma   90.00
#
_symmetry.space_group_name_H-M   'P 1'
#
loop_
_entity.id
_entity.type
_entity.pdbx_description
1 polymer ?
#
loop_
_entity_poly.entity_id
_entity_poly.type
_entity_poly.pdbx_seq_one_letter_code
_entity_poly.pdbx_strand_id
1 'polypeptide(L)'
;ESRRRPPRPGGRWISGRRGRGRRCWTWCLYPPSAEYPDLRKHNNCMASNLTPAIYARLCDKATPAGWTLDQCIQTGVDNPGHPFIKTVGMVAGDEESYEVFAELFDPVIEERHNGYNPRTMKHPTDLEARKIKGGHFDERYVLSSRVRTGRSIRGLSLPPACSRAERREVEKVTAEALNGLTGELAGKYYRLSEMTDKEQEQLIEDHFLFDKPVSPLLTAAGMARDWPDARGIWHNHEKTFLVWINEEDHTRVISMEKGGNMKRVFERFCQGLKEVERLILERGWEFMWNERLGYILTCP
;
A
#
# COMPACT_ATOMS: atom_id res chain seq x y z
N GLU A 1 -14.00 -36.54 -23.14
CA GLU A 1 -14.61 -35.39 -23.85
C GLU A 1 -14.74 -34.20 -22.90
N SER A 2 -13.86 -33.21 -23.01
CA SER A 2 -14.00 -31.96 -22.26
C SER A 2 -14.96 -31.03 -23.00
N ARG A 3 -16.09 -30.66 -22.38
CA ARG A 3 -17.04 -29.66 -22.91
C ARG A 3 -16.32 -28.32 -23.09
N ARG A 4 -15.76 -28.07 -24.28
CA ARG A 4 -15.31 -26.73 -24.69
C ARG A 4 -16.54 -25.97 -25.16
N ARG A 5 -16.87 -24.85 -24.51
CA ARG A 5 -17.86 -23.91 -25.04
C ARG A 5 -17.40 -23.45 -26.43
N PRO A 6 -18.31 -23.32 -27.42
CA PRO A 6 -17.94 -22.86 -28.75
C PRO A 6 -17.36 -21.43 -28.67
N PRO A 7 -16.33 -21.09 -29.46
CA PRO A 7 -15.79 -19.74 -29.51
C PRO A 7 -16.88 -18.74 -29.94
N ARG A 8 -16.97 -17.60 -29.24
CA ARG A 8 -17.78 -16.46 -29.71
C ARG A 8 -17.03 -15.76 -30.85
N PRO A 9 -17.69 -15.17 -31.85
CA PRO A 9 -16.98 -14.44 -32.92
C PRO A 9 -16.12 -13.31 -32.32
N GLY A 10 -14.85 -13.22 -32.72
CA GLY A 10 -13.94 -12.10 -32.38
C GLY A 10 -12.88 -12.36 -31.32
N GLY A 11 -12.96 -13.46 -30.55
CA GLY A 11 -11.98 -13.75 -29.49
C GLY A 11 -10.81 -14.64 -29.92
N ARG A 12 -9.74 -14.64 -29.12
CA ARG A 12 -8.54 -15.47 -29.33
C ARG A 12 -8.25 -16.33 -28.10
N TRP A 13 -7.83 -17.56 -28.34
CA TRP A 13 -7.29 -18.44 -27.30
C TRP A 13 -5.83 -18.09 -27.03
N ILE A 14 -5.52 -17.72 -25.79
CA ILE A 14 -4.15 -17.44 -25.35
C ILE A 14 -3.71 -18.59 -24.43
N SER A 15 -2.56 -19.19 -24.75
CA SER A 15 -2.00 -20.28 -23.96
C SER A 15 -1.12 -19.73 -22.84
N GLY A 16 -1.50 -20.00 -21.59
CA GLY A 16 -0.67 -19.78 -20.41
C GLY A 16 -0.18 -21.11 -19.83
N ARG A 17 0.97 -21.09 -19.14
CA ARG A 17 1.41 -22.20 -18.28
C ARG A 17 1.05 -21.87 -16.84
N ARG A 18 0.15 -22.64 -16.23
CA ARG A 18 0.06 -22.75 -14.76
C ARG A 18 0.88 -23.96 -14.33
N GLY A 19 1.44 -23.93 -13.12
CA GLY A 19 2.36 -24.94 -12.58
C GLY A 19 1.98 -26.40 -12.85
N ARG A 20 3.01 -27.28 -12.85
CA ARG A 20 2.97 -28.70 -13.30
C ARG A 20 2.55 -28.92 -14.76
N GLY A 21 2.99 -28.06 -15.68
CA GLY A 21 3.00 -28.36 -17.12
C GLY A 21 1.63 -28.45 -17.81
N ARG A 22 0.53 -28.06 -17.15
CA ARG A 22 -0.80 -28.03 -17.78
C ARG A 22 -0.99 -26.69 -18.51
N ARG A 23 -1.28 -26.78 -19.83
CA ARG A 23 -1.68 -25.63 -20.65
C ARG A 23 -3.08 -25.17 -20.22
N CYS A 24 -3.18 -23.96 -19.70
CA CYS A 24 -4.45 -23.28 -19.45
C CYS A 24 -4.74 -22.36 -20.64
N TRP A 25 -5.99 -22.30 -21.06
CA TRP A 25 -6.42 -21.48 -22.19
C TRP A 25 -7.36 -20.40 -21.68
N THR A 26 -6.95 -19.15 -21.75
CA THR A 26 -7.81 -18.00 -21.44
C THR A 26 -8.43 -17.50 -22.74
N TRP A 27 -9.73 -17.28 -22.74
CA TRP A 27 -10.45 -16.71 -23.88
C TRP A 27 -10.43 -15.19 -23.75
N CYS A 28 -9.69 -14.51 -24.63
CA CYS A 28 -9.67 -13.04 -24.66
C CYS A 28 -10.67 -12.56 -25.72
N LEU A 29 -11.60 -11.68 -25.34
CA LEU A 29 -12.77 -11.30 -26.14
C LEU A 29 -12.44 -10.29 -27.25
N TYR A 30 -11.48 -9.40 -27.00
CA TYR A 30 -11.10 -8.29 -27.87
C TYR A 30 -9.57 -8.17 -27.99
N PRO A 31 -9.03 -7.57 -29.08
CA PRO A 31 -7.61 -7.28 -29.16
C PRO A 31 -7.21 -6.23 -28.10
N PRO A 32 -5.96 -6.27 -27.56
CA PRO A 32 -5.55 -5.34 -26.50
C PRO A 32 -5.74 -3.85 -26.82
N SER A 33 -5.58 -3.46 -28.09
CA SER A 33 -5.78 -2.07 -28.52
C SER A 33 -7.22 -1.58 -28.36
N ALA A 34 -8.20 -2.48 -28.34
CA ALA A 34 -9.61 -2.12 -28.14
C ALA A 34 -9.94 -1.78 -26.69
N GLU A 35 -9.13 -2.27 -25.74
CA GLU A 35 -9.29 -2.02 -24.29
C GLU A 35 -8.31 -0.95 -23.79
N TYR A 36 -7.44 -0.41 -24.66
CA TYR A 36 -6.46 0.61 -24.28
C TYR A 36 -7.15 1.90 -23.79
N PRO A 37 -6.77 2.45 -22.62
CA PRO A 37 -7.47 3.59 -22.04
C PRO A 37 -7.24 4.89 -22.83
N ASP A 38 -8.25 5.74 -22.90
CA ASP A 38 -8.11 7.10 -23.41
C ASP A 38 -7.49 8.01 -22.33
N LEU A 39 -6.20 8.30 -22.49
CA LEU A 39 -5.41 9.09 -21.55
C LEU A 39 -5.01 10.48 -22.10
N ARG A 40 -5.69 10.97 -23.16
CA ARG A 40 -5.30 12.20 -23.87
C ARG A 40 -5.30 13.47 -23.01
N LYS A 41 -6.04 13.49 -21.90
CA LYS A 41 -6.17 14.64 -20.99
C LYS A 41 -5.68 14.32 -19.58
N HIS A 42 -4.85 13.29 -19.44
CA HIS A 42 -4.38 12.81 -18.16
C HIS A 42 -2.98 13.35 -17.84
N ASN A 43 -2.77 13.67 -16.57
CA ASN A 43 -1.52 14.16 -16.00
C ASN A 43 -1.23 13.42 -14.69
N ASN A 44 -0.87 12.14 -14.83
CA ASN A 44 -0.35 11.29 -13.75
C ASN A 44 0.82 10.45 -14.28
N CYS A 45 1.65 9.89 -13.39
CA CYS A 45 2.86 9.16 -13.79
C CYS A 45 2.51 7.92 -14.63
N MET A 46 1.47 7.17 -14.28
CA MET A 46 0.99 6.02 -15.04
C MET A 46 0.67 6.42 -16.48
N ALA A 47 -0.11 7.48 -16.70
CA ALA A 47 -0.46 7.94 -18.04
C ALA A 47 0.74 8.47 -18.83
N SER A 48 1.77 8.97 -18.15
CA SER A 48 3.02 9.43 -18.78
C SER A 48 3.89 8.28 -19.29
N ASN A 49 3.73 7.07 -18.72
CA ASN A 49 4.58 5.91 -18.99
C ASN A 49 3.86 4.73 -19.66
N LEU A 50 2.53 4.69 -19.64
CA LEU A 50 1.76 3.67 -20.35
C LEU A 50 1.82 3.90 -21.86
N THR A 51 2.15 2.85 -22.61
CA THR A 51 2.14 2.85 -24.07
C THR A 51 1.31 1.69 -24.60
N PRO A 52 0.77 1.76 -25.84
CA PRO A 52 0.04 0.65 -26.44
C PRO A 52 0.85 -0.66 -26.45
N ALA A 53 2.17 -0.57 -26.61
CA ALA A 53 3.06 -1.73 -26.62
C ALA A 53 3.20 -2.37 -25.22
N ILE A 54 3.33 -1.55 -24.16
CA ILE A 54 3.37 -2.03 -22.77
C ILE A 54 2.02 -2.66 -22.41
N TYR A 55 0.91 -1.96 -22.70
CA TYR A 55 -0.42 -2.48 -22.41
C TYR A 55 -0.66 -3.83 -23.08
N ALA A 56 -0.38 -3.96 -24.39
CA ALA A 56 -0.57 -5.22 -25.11
C ALA A 56 0.30 -6.39 -24.59
N ARG A 57 1.45 -6.12 -23.96
CA ARG A 57 2.28 -7.16 -23.34
C ARG A 57 1.81 -7.58 -21.95
N LEU A 58 1.13 -6.67 -21.24
CA LEU A 58 0.77 -6.85 -19.84
C LEU A 58 -0.71 -7.15 -19.60
N CYS A 59 -1.62 -6.79 -20.51
CA CYS A 59 -3.08 -6.86 -20.31
C CYS A 59 -3.62 -8.27 -20.01
N ASP A 60 -2.98 -9.32 -20.56
CA ASP A 60 -3.36 -10.72 -20.32
C ASP A 60 -2.63 -11.36 -19.12
N LYS A 61 -1.76 -10.60 -18.44
CA LYS A 61 -1.05 -11.09 -17.24
C LYS A 61 -1.91 -10.88 -15.99
N ALA A 62 -1.73 -11.77 -15.05
CA ALA A 62 -2.30 -11.66 -13.71
C ALA A 62 -1.29 -12.17 -12.68
N THR A 63 -1.36 -11.62 -11.47
CA THR A 63 -0.60 -12.09 -10.31
C THR A 63 -1.12 -13.46 -9.85
N PRO A 64 -0.44 -14.17 -8.92
CA PRO A 64 -0.95 -15.41 -8.36
C PRO A 64 -2.34 -15.28 -7.73
N ALA A 65 -2.64 -14.13 -7.10
CA ALA A 65 -3.95 -13.81 -6.52
C ALA A 65 -4.99 -13.38 -7.57
N GLY A 66 -4.59 -13.20 -8.84
CA GLY A 66 -5.48 -12.84 -9.94
C GLY A 66 -5.62 -11.33 -10.16
N TRP A 67 -4.76 -10.51 -9.56
CA TRP A 67 -4.74 -9.06 -9.80
C TRP A 67 -4.22 -8.75 -11.21
N THR A 68 -4.85 -7.81 -11.92
CA THR A 68 -4.56 -7.51 -13.33
C THR A 68 -3.98 -6.12 -13.56
N LEU A 69 -3.45 -5.86 -14.76
CA LEU A 69 -2.98 -4.55 -15.16
C LEU A 69 -4.08 -3.48 -15.08
N ASP A 70 -5.28 -3.79 -15.58
CA ASP A 70 -6.39 -2.82 -15.58
C ASP A 70 -6.76 -2.41 -14.15
N GLN A 71 -6.75 -3.36 -13.21
CA GLN A 71 -6.97 -3.07 -11.79
C GLN A 71 -5.84 -2.21 -11.19
N CYS A 72 -4.58 -2.41 -11.59
CA CYS A 72 -3.48 -1.52 -11.20
C CYS A 72 -3.72 -0.08 -11.64
N ILE A 73 -4.13 0.14 -12.89
CA ILE A 73 -4.18 1.48 -13.50
C ILE A 73 -5.52 2.20 -13.33
N GLN A 74 -6.57 1.50 -12.87
CA GLN A 74 -7.94 2.02 -12.83
C GLN A 74 -8.04 3.40 -12.15
N THR A 75 -7.38 3.57 -11.00
CA THR A 75 -7.40 4.86 -10.29
C THR A 75 -6.80 5.99 -11.13
N GLY A 76 -5.76 5.75 -11.92
CA GLY A 76 -5.20 6.75 -12.82
C GLY A 76 -6.03 6.99 -14.07
N VAL A 77 -6.79 6.00 -14.54
CA VAL A 77 -7.74 6.17 -15.65
C VAL A 77 -8.93 7.04 -15.20
N ASP A 78 -9.49 6.75 -14.02
CA ASP A 78 -10.66 7.45 -13.49
C ASP A 78 -10.33 8.87 -12.99
N ASN A 79 -9.07 9.10 -12.60
CA ASN A 79 -8.60 10.39 -12.07
C ASN A 79 -7.56 11.02 -13.03
N PRO A 80 -7.98 11.86 -13.99
CA PRO A 80 -7.11 12.45 -15.00
C PRO A 80 -6.03 13.36 -14.40
N GLY A 81 -6.19 13.82 -13.17
CA GLY A 81 -5.18 14.57 -12.45
C GLY A 81 -5.69 14.94 -11.08
N HIS A 82 -4.85 15.60 -10.30
CA HIS A 82 -5.25 16.22 -9.05
C HIS A 82 -4.96 17.73 -9.14
N PRO A 83 -5.84 18.61 -8.63
CA PRO A 83 -5.73 20.07 -8.84
C PRO A 83 -4.39 20.70 -8.43
N PHE A 84 -3.63 20.04 -7.54
CA PHE A 84 -2.43 20.60 -6.93
C PHE A 84 -1.16 19.77 -7.13
N ILE A 85 -1.26 18.48 -7.49
CA ILE A 85 -0.11 17.56 -7.53
C ILE A 85 -0.23 16.59 -8.71
N LYS A 86 0.92 16.23 -9.31
CA LYS A 86 0.98 15.08 -10.23
C LYS A 86 0.87 13.80 -9.41
N THR A 87 -0.18 13.03 -9.63
CA THR A 87 -0.41 11.76 -8.92
C THR A 87 0.33 10.61 -9.60
N VAL A 88 0.50 9.50 -8.89
CA VAL A 88 1.11 8.29 -9.46
C VAL A 88 0.18 7.66 -10.51
N GLY A 89 -1.10 7.46 -10.18
CA GLY A 89 -2.10 6.94 -11.12
C GLY A 89 -2.12 5.42 -11.26
N MET A 90 -1.48 4.68 -10.37
CA MET A 90 -1.61 3.22 -10.29
C MET A 90 -1.30 2.70 -8.89
N VAL A 91 -1.78 1.50 -8.58
CA VAL A 91 -1.58 0.82 -7.29
C VAL A 91 -1.20 -0.65 -7.48
N ALA A 92 -0.53 -1.22 -6.49
CA ALA A 92 -0.29 -2.66 -6.39
C ALA A 92 -1.41 -3.34 -5.61
N GLY A 93 -1.85 -4.52 -6.08
CA GLY A 93 -2.81 -5.36 -5.36
C GLY A 93 -2.15 -6.37 -4.43
N ASP A 94 -0.89 -6.71 -4.67
CA ASP A 94 -0.10 -7.69 -3.94
C ASP A 94 1.41 -7.45 -4.18
N GLU A 95 2.29 -8.20 -3.50
CA GLU A 95 3.76 -8.04 -3.62
C GLU A 95 4.22 -8.34 -5.06
N GLU A 96 3.62 -9.35 -5.69
CA GLU A 96 3.94 -9.82 -7.04
C GLU A 96 3.56 -8.82 -8.13
N SER A 97 2.63 -7.90 -7.88
CA SER A 97 2.24 -6.82 -8.81
C SER A 97 3.47 -6.05 -9.31
N TYR A 98 4.41 -5.75 -8.41
CA TYR A 98 5.63 -5.01 -8.74
C TYR A 98 6.61 -5.80 -9.63
N GLU A 99 6.48 -7.13 -9.72
CA GLU A 99 7.28 -7.97 -10.60
C GLU A 99 6.54 -8.27 -11.92
N VAL A 100 5.29 -8.73 -11.83
CA VAL A 100 4.46 -9.12 -12.99
C VAL A 100 4.25 -7.94 -13.94
N PHE A 101 4.09 -6.74 -13.39
CA PHE A 101 3.85 -5.51 -14.14
C PHE A 101 5.04 -4.54 -14.08
N ALA A 102 6.25 -5.02 -13.76
CA ALA A 102 7.47 -4.22 -13.64
C ALA A 102 7.76 -3.34 -14.87
N GLU A 103 7.36 -3.79 -16.06
CA GLU A 103 7.54 -3.02 -17.29
C GLU A 103 6.81 -1.67 -17.27
N LEU A 104 5.72 -1.53 -16.49
CA LEU A 104 5.05 -0.26 -16.21
C LEU A 104 5.45 0.33 -14.84
N PHE A 105 5.55 -0.47 -13.79
CA PHE A 105 5.89 0.05 -12.45
C PHE A 105 7.27 0.69 -12.40
N ASP A 106 8.29 0.10 -13.02
CA ASP A 106 9.66 0.61 -12.94
C ASP A 106 9.82 2.03 -13.50
N PRO A 107 9.35 2.37 -14.73
CA PRO A 107 9.43 3.75 -15.22
C PRO A 107 8.57 4.73 -14.42
N VAL A 108 7.44 4.28 -13.86
CA VAL A 108 6.61 5.11 -12.96
C VAL A 108 7.33 5.42 -11.66
N ILE A 109 8.02 4.43 -11.07
CA ILE A 109 8.85 4.61 -9.87
C ILE A 109 10.01 5.57 -10.18
N GLU A 110 10.70 5.39 -11.30
CA GLU A 110 11.82 6.24 -11.71
C GLU A 110 11.38 7.71 -11.87
N GLU A 111 10.23 7.96 -12.50
CA GLU A 111 9.65 9.30 -12.59
C GLU A 111 9.27 9.86 -11.22
N ARG A 112 8.52 9.09 -10.42
CA ARG A 112 7.97 9.54 -9.14
C ARG A 112 9.05 9.84 -8.09
N HIS A 113 10.13 9.05 -8.11
CA HIS A 113 11.27 9.14 -7.18
C HIS A 113 12.50 9.81 -7.83
N ASN A 114 12.26 10.63 -8.87
CA ASN A 114 13.23 11.57 -9.42
C ASN A 114 14.58 10.93 -9.82
N GLY A 115 14.51 9.82 -10.57
CA GLY A 115 15.67 9.13 -11.15
C GLY A 115 16.12 7.88 -10.40
N TYR A 116 15.41 7.45 -9.35
CA TYR A 116 15.67 6.14 -8.73
C TYR A 116 15.23 5.01 -9.67
N ASN A 117 16.19 4.32 -10.28
CA ASN A 117 15.90 3.26 -11.23
C ASN A 117 15.93 1.88 -10.57
N PRO A 118 14.78 1.22 -10.33
CA PRO A 118 14.72 -0.05 -9.60
C PRO A 118 15.32 -1.24 -10.37
N ARG A 119 15.73 -1.06 -11.62
CA ARG A 119 16.40 -2.10 -12.43
C ARG A 119 17.91 -2.11 -12.24
N THR A 120 18.49 -1.00 -11.78
CA THR A 120 19.95 -0.82 -11.69
C THR A 120 20.41 -0.37 -10.31
N MET A 121 19.51 0.13 -9.47
CA MET A 121 19.79 0.61 -8.12
C MET A 121 19.26 -0.35 -7.05
N LYS A 122 19.80 -0.23 -5.83
CA LYS A 122 19.32 -0.92 -4.63
C LYS A 122 18.89 0.09 -3.58
N HIS A 123 17.89 -0.26 -2.76
CA HIS A 123 17.36 0.62 -1.73
C HIS A 123 18.10 0.38 -0.40
N PRO A 124 18.82 1.38 0.16
CA PRO A 124 19.41 1.25 1.49
C PRO A 124 18.35 1.51 2.57
N THR A 125 18.29 0.65 3.59
CA THR A 125 17.46 0.87 4.79
C THR A 125 18.37 1.13 5.99
N ASP A 126 18.17 2.26 6.68
CA ASP A 126 18.93 2.65 7.86
C ASP A 126 17.98 3.20 8.95
N LEU A 127 17.75 2.40 9.99
CA LEU A 127 16.94 2.76 11.16
C LEU A 127 17.84 3.00 12.39
N GLU A 128 19.04 3.55 12.20
CA GLU A 128 19.94 3.97 13.29
C GLU A 128 19.74 5.44 13.68
N ALA A 129 18.79 5.71 14.57
CA ALA A 129 18.45 7.07 15.03
C ALA A 129 19.65 7.86 15.59
N ARG A 130 20.66 7.18 16.16
CA ARG A 130 21.90 7.81 16.65
C ARG A 130 22.68 8.59 15.59
N LYS A 131 22.47 8.31 14.30
CA LYS A 131 23.14 9.01 13.18
C LYS A 131 22.57 10.42 12.95
N ILE A 132 21.40 10.73 13.51
CA ILE A 132 20.80 12.06 13.41
C ILE A 132 21.62 13.08 14.24
N LYS A 133 22.12 14.11 13.54
CA LYS A 133 22.80 15.26 14.14
C LYS A 133 21.80 16.41 14.28
N GLY A 134 21.75 17.04 15.46
CA GLY A 134 20.76 18.08 15.75
C GLY A 134 19.37 17.53 16.04
N GLY A 135 18.35 18.05 15.35
CA GLY A 135 16.96 17.58 15.46
C GLY A 135 16.11 18.28 16.55
N HIS A 136 16.54 19.46 17.00
CA HIS A 136 15.77 20.34 17.88
C HIS A 136 15.48 21.64 17.13
N PHE A 137 14.22 21.84 16.73
CA PHE A 137 13.77 23.02 16.01
C PHE A 137 13.23 24.09 16.96
N ASP A 138 13.22 25.35 16.52
CA ASP A 138 12.67 26.47 17.27
C ASP A 138 11.14 26.36 17.36
N GLU A 139 10.62 26.13 18.57
CA GLU A 139 9.21 25.88 18.84
C GLU A 139 8.32 27.13 18.68
N ARG A 140 8.92 28.32 18.47
CA ARG A 140 8.16 29.51 18.03
C ARG A 140 7.62 29.34 16.61
N TYR A 141 8.25 28.49 15.81
CA TYR A 141 7.87 28.21 14.42
C TYR A 141 7.33 26.79 14.25
N VAL A 142 7.95 25.79 14.90
CA VAL A 142 7.56 24.38 14.76
C VAL A 142 6.60 23.98 15.87
N LEU A 143 5.32 23.85 15.52
CA LEU A 143 4.24 23.50 16.46
C LEU A 143 4.23 22.01 16.86
N SER A 144 4.66 21.14 15.96
CA SER A 144 4.67 19.68 16.16
C SER A 144 5.62 19.00 15.19
N SER A 145 6.14 17.85 15.62
CA SER A 145 7.05 17.00 14.84
C SER A 145 6.42 15.62 14.66
N ARG A 146 6.49 15.05 13.44
CA ARG A 146 5.90 13.75 13.10
C ARG A 146 6.75 13.00 12.09
N VAL A 147 6.93 11.70 12.31
CA VAL A 147 7.53 10.74 11.38
C VAL A 147 6.51 9.62 11.12
N ARG A 148 6.32 9.24 9.85
CA ARG A 148 5.42 8.14 9.46
C ARG A 148 6.04 7.22 8.43
N THR A 149 5.63 5.96 8.40
CA THR A 149 5.89 5.01 7.33
C THR A 149 4.73 4.01 7.22
N GLY A 150 4.78 3.12 6.24
CA GLY A 150 3.88 1.96 6.16
C GLY A 150 4.65 0.65 6.23
N ARG A 151 3.96 -0.43 6.60
CA ARG A 151 4.46 -1.81 6.45
C ARG A 151 3.34 -2.72 5.95
N SER A 152 3.68 -3.64 5.06
CA SER A 152 2.78 -4.65 4.52
C SER A 152 3.20 -6.03 4.99
N ILE A 153 2.29 -6.78 5.59
CA ILE A 153 2.47 -8.19 5.95
C ILE A 153 2.54 -9.06 4.69
N ARG A 154 3.65 -9.79 4.50
CA ARG A 154 3.90 -10.68 3.36
C ARG A 154 2.88 -11.84 3.32
N GLY A 155 2.46 -12.20 2.12
CA GLY A 155 1.52 -13.30 1.87
C GLY A 155 0.04 -12.92 1.96
N LEU A 156 -0.28 -11.66 2.26
CA LEU A 156 -1.64 -11.12 2.25
C LEU A 156 -1.73 -10.03 1.18
N SER A 157 -2.79 -10.03 0.35
CA SER A 157 -3.00 -8.99 -0.65
C SER A 157 -3.15 -7.61 0.00
N LEU A 158 -2.70 -6.57 -0.72
CA LEU A 158 -2.77 -5.16 -0.32
C LEU A 158 -4.22 -4.64 -0.36
N PRO A 159 -4.54 -3.50 0.28
CA PRO A 159 -5.89 -2.95 0.38
C PRO A 159 -6.73 -2.89 -0.91
N PRO A 160 -6.17 -2.60 -2.10
CA PRO A 160 -6.93 -2.62 -3.35
C PRO A 160 -7.56 -3.98 -3.67
N ALA A 161 -6.86 -5.07 -3.33
CA ALA A 161 -7.22 -6.43 -3.74
C ALA A 161 -7.72 -7.31 -2.59
N CYS A 162 -7.34 -7.00 -1.34
CA CYS A 162 -7.60 -7.89 -0.21
C CYS A 162 -9.09 -8.22 -0.05
N SER A 163 -9.35 -9.49 0.24
CA SER A 163 -10.66 -9.96 0.68
C SER A 163 -10.94 -9.54 2.13
N ARG A 164 -12.20 -9.67 2.58
CA ARG A 164 -12.53 -9.47 4.01
C ARG A 164 -11.71 -10.40 4.92
N ALA A 165 -11.46 -11.64 4.49
CA ALA A 165 -10.70 -12.60 5.29
C ALA A 165 -9.23 -12.18 5.44
N GLU A 166 -8.56 -11.81 4.35
CA GLU A 166 -7.17 -11.34 4.41
C GLU A 166 -7.05 -10.06 5.23
N ARG A 167 -7.98 -9.12 5.06
CA ARG A 167 -7.99 -7.87 5.84
C ARG A 167 -8.12 -8.12 7.34
N ARG A 168 -9.00 -9.05 7.75
CA ARG A 168 -9.14 -9.49 9.14
C ARG A 168 -7.90 -10.21 9.65
N GLU A 169 -7.19 -10.95 8.80
CA GLU A 169 -5.93 -11.57 9.20
C GLU A 169 -4.83 -10.51 9.41
N VAL A 170 -4.74 -9.49 8.55
CA VAL A 170 -3.86 -8.33 8.79
C VAL A 170 -4.19 -7.65 10.12
N GLU A 171 -5.48 -7.41 10.39
CA GLU A 171 -5.93 -6.82 11.65
C GLU A 171 -5.48 -7.65 12.85
N LYS A 172 -5.75 -8.96 12.83
CA LYS A 172 -5.41 -9.88 13.90
C LYS A 172 -3.91 -9.93 14.17
N VAL A 173 -3.10 -10.19 13.14
CA VAL A 173 -1.64 -10.28 13.25
C VAL A 173 -1.05 -8.99 13.81
N THR A 174 -1.51 -7.85 13.29
CA THR A 174 -1.01 -6.55 13.69
C THR A 174 -1.43 -6.21 15.12
N ALA A 175 -2.71 -6.38 15.47
CA ALA A 175 -3.22 -6.06 16.81
C ALA A 175 -2.58 -6.96 17.88
N GLU A 176 -2.40 -8.25 17.60
CA GLU A 176 -1.72 -9.18 18.51
C GLU A 176 -0.26 -8.78 18.73
N ALA A 177 0.46 -8.38 17.67
CA ALA A 177 1.83 -7.88 17.80
C ALA A 177 1.89 -6.59 18.62
N LEU A 178 1.02 -5.61 18.33
CA LEU A 178 1.01 -4.32 19.03
C LEU A 178 0.63 -4.45 20.51
N ASN A 179 -0.24 -5.39 20.87
CA ASN A 179 -0.57 -5.69 22.27
C ASN A 179 0.60 -6.33 23.04
N GLY A 180 1.64 -6.80 22.35
CA GLY A 180 2.88 -7.27 22.95
C GLY A 180 3.88 -6.16 23.29
N LEU A 181 3.62 -4.91 22.88
CA LEU A 181 4.48 -3.77 23.19
C LEU A 181 4.40 -3.42 24.68
N THR A 182 5.54 -3.06 25.26
CA THR A 182 5.67 -2.77 26.70
C THR A 182 6.33 -1.40 26.94
N GLY A 183 6.39 -0.97 28.21
CA GLY A 183 7.04 0.28 28.59
C GLY A 183 6.36 1.51 27.97
N GLU A 184 7.16 2.45 27.44
CA GLU A 184 6.64 3.66 26.78
C GLU A 184 5.84 3.37 25.49
N LEU A 185 6.00 2.17 24.92
CA LEU A 185 5.28 1.72 23.75
C LEU A 185 4.03 0.91 24.10
N ALA A 186 3.74 0.66 25.38
CA ALA A 186 2.51 -0.02 25.78
C ALA A 186 1.28 0.83 25.39
N GLY A 187 0.24 0.16 24.89
CA GLY A 187 -0.90 0.84 24.30
C GLY A 187 -2.14 -0.03 24.18
N LYS A 188 -3.15 0.51 23.48
CA LYS A 188 -4.45 -0.15 23.28
C LYS A 188 -4.88 -0.03 21.82
N TYR A 189 -5.49 -1.10 21.33
CA TYR A 189 -6.16 -1.13 20.03
C TYR A 189 -7.65 -0.75 20.16
N TYR A 190 -8.15 0.04 19.21
CA TYR A 190 -9.52 0.47 19.09
C TYR A 190 -10.02 0.12 17.67
N ARG A 191 -10.98 -0.80 17.59
CA ARG A 191 -11.67 -1.11 16.34
C ARG A 191 -12.63 0.00 15.98
N LEU A 192 -12.62 0.45 14.72
CA LEU A 192 -13.54 1.48 14.27
C LEU A 192 -15.01 1.04 14.38
N SER A 193 -15.31 -0.24 14.18
CA SER A 193 -16.67 -0.78 14.24
C SER A 193 -17.26 -0.84 15.65
N GLU A 194 -16.42 -0.77 16.68
CA GLU A 194 -16.81 -0.91 18.10
C GLU A 194 -16.54 0.39 18.88
N MET A 195 -16.11 1.44 18.20
CA MET A 195 -15.76 2.72 18.80
C MET A 195 -17.03 3.46 19.22
N THR A 196 -17.04 3.97 20.45
CA THR A 196 -18.13 4.84 20.91
C THR A 196 -18.00 6.24 20.32
N ASP A 197 -19.10 6.99 20.19
CA ASP A 197 -19.08 8.37 19.68
C ASP A 197 -18.06 9.24 20.44
N LYS A 198 -17.97 9.07 21.76
CA LYS A 198 -17.01 9.80 22.62
C LYS A 198 -15.55 9.44 22.32
N GLU A 199 -15.25 8.17 22.11
CA GLU A 199 -13.89 7.75 21.73
C GLU A 199 -13.53 8.28 20.33
N GLN A 200 -14.50 8.26 19.42
CA GLN A 200 -14.33 8.78 18.08
C GLN A 200 -14.06 10.28 18.07
N GLU A 201 -14.89 11.08 18.76
CA GLU A 201 -14.71 12.52 18.93
C GLU A 201 -13.34 12.85 19.51
N GLN A 202 -12.94 12.16 20.58
CA GLN A 202 -11.63 12.38 21.21
C GLN A 202 -10.47 12.12 20.24
N LEU A 203 -10.52 11.04 19.46
CA LEU A 203 -9.46 10.71 18.50
C LEU A 203 -9.44 11.66 17.30
N ILE A 204 -10.57 12.26 16.94
CA ILE A 204 -10.64 13.34 15.94
C ILE A 204 -10.01 14.62 16.49
N GLU A 205 -10.37 15.04 17.70
CA GLU A 205 -9.80 16.22 18.37
C GLU A 205 -8.28 16.12 18.54
N ASP A 206 -7.79 14.92 18.85
CA ASP A 206 -6.35 14.67 18.98
C ASP A 206 -5.62 14.61 17.62
N HIS A 207 -6.34 14.69 16.49
CA HIS A 207 -5.85 14.49 15.13
C HIS A 207 -5.22 13.11 14.88
N PHE A 208 -5.78 12.07 15.52
CA PHE A 208 -5.28 10.70 15.43
C PHE A 208 -6.16 9.78 14.58
N LEU A 209 -7.46 10.02 14.51
CA LEU A 209 -8.36 9.20 13.72
C LEU A 209 -8.21 9.48 12.22
N PHE A 210 -8.37 8.42 11.43
CA PHE A 210 -8.56 8.53 9.99
C PHE A 210 -10.02 8.24 9.65
N ASP A 211 -10.57 9.04 8.73
CA ASP A 211 -11.96 8.89 8.29
C ASP A 211 -12.10 7.87 7.16
N LYS A 212 -13.35 7.51 6.85
CA LYS A 212 -13.65 6.74 5.65
C LYS A 212 -13.00 7.43 4.43
N PRO A 213 -12.21 6.72 3.61
CA PRO A 213 -11.61 7.31 2.43
C PRO A 213 -12.66 7.93 1.51
N VAL A 214 -12.65 9.26 1.40
CA VAL A 214 -13.49 10.02 0.45
C VAL A 214 -12.71 10.45 -0.79
N SER A 215 -11.39 10.35 -0.75
CA SER A 215 -10.53 10.68 -1.88
C SER A 215 -10.89 9.80 -3.08
N PRO A 216 -11.14 10.37 -4.27
CA PRO A 216 -11.44 9.60 -5.46
C PRO A 216 -10.27 8.71 -5.89
N LEU A 217 -9.03 9.06 -5.51
CA LEU A 217 -7.85 8.22 -5.73
C LEU A 217 -7.92 6.91 -4.94
N LEU A 218 -8.43 6.96 -3.71
CA LEU A 218 -8.52 5.79 -2.83
C LEU A 218 -9.74 4.93 -3.15
N THR A 219 -10.88 5.57 -3.43
CA THR A 219 -12.13 4.87 -3.74
C THR A 219 -12.09 4.20 -5.12
N ALA A 220 -11.54 4.87 -6.15
CA ALA A 220 -11.35 4.27 -7.47
C ALA A 220 -10.31 3.12 -7.47
N ALA A 221 -9.36 3.14 -6.53
CA ALA A 221 -8.43 2.04 -6.29
C ALA A 221 -9.04 0.88 -5.47
N GLY A 222 -10.32 0.95 -5.09
CA GLY A 222 -10.99 -0.11 -4.34
C GLY A 222 -10.59 -0.22 -2.86
N MET A 223 -9.93 0.77 -2.28
CA MET A 223 -9.43 0.70 -0.89
C MET A 223 -10.52 0.96 0.17
N ALA A 224 -11.67 1.53 -0.22
CA ALA A 224 -12.78 1.82 0.68
C ALA A 224 -13.80 0.66 0.87
N ARG A 225 -13.52 -0.53 0.29
CA ARG A 225 -14.43 -1.68 0.35
C ARG A 225 -14.66 -2.16 1.79
N ASP A 226 -15.89 -2.56 2.08
CA ASP A 226 -16.34 -3.14 3.36
C ASP A 226 -16.12 -2.25 4.60
N TRP A 227 -15.93 -0.94 4.44
CA TRP A 227 -15.71 -0.03 5.57
C TRP A 227 -16.85 -0.08 6.61
N PRO A 228 -16.58 -0.13 7.94
CA PRO A 228 -15.26 -0.07 8.61
C PRO A 228 -14.67 -1.46 9.00
N ASP A 229 -15.08 -2.57 8.38
CA ASP A 229 -14.68 -3.93 8.75
C ASP A 229 -13.14 -4.09 8.80
N ALA A 230 -12.63 -4.60 9.92
CA ALA A 230 -11.21 -4.84 10.18
C ALA A 230 -10.30 -3.60 10.10
N ARG A 231 -10.84 -2.40 10.35
CA ARG A 231 -10.06 -1.17 10.48
C ARG A 231 -10.02 -0.72 11.93
N GLY A 232 -8.90 -0.12 12.31
CA GLY A 232 -8.76 0.44 13.64
C GLY A 232 -7.50 1.24 13.81
N ILE A 233 -7.37 1.80 15.01
CA ILE A 233 -6.23 2.56 15.44
C ILE A 233 -5.70 1.94 16.73
N TRP A 234 -4.40 1.76 16.79
CA TRP A 234 -3.69 1.48 18.03
C TRP A 234 -2.86 2.70 18.38
N HIS A 235 -2.75 3.03 19.67
CA HIS A 235 -1.81 4.03 20.14
C HIS A 235 -1.28 3.68 21.53
N ASN A 236 -0.05 4.14 21.83
CA ASN A 236 0.50 4.06 23.17
C ASN A 236 -0.27 4.97 24.15
N HIS A 237 -0.09 4.75 25.46
CA HIS A 237 -0.80 5.51 26.49
C HIS A 237 -0.58 7.03 26.40
N GLU A 238 0.64 7.45 26.07
CA GLU A 238 1.02 8.86 25.91
C GLU A 238 0.61 9.47 24.56
N LYS A 239 0.00 8.68 23.67
CA LYS A 239 -0.43 9.07 22.31
C LYS A 239 0.68 9.71 21.47
N THR A 240 1.90 9.24 21.63
CA THR A 240 3.11 9.67 20.91
C THR A 240 3.61 8.65 19.90
N PHE A 241 3.06 7.43 19.91
CA PHE A 241 3.29 6.36 18.95
C PHE A 241 1.95 5.72 18.57
N LEU A 242 1.63 5.71 17.29
CA LEU A 242 0.34 5.29 16.74
C LEU A 242 0.52 4.34 15.57
N VAL A 243 -0.43 3.43 15.40
CA VAL A 243 -0.50 2.55 14.23
C VAL A 243 -1.93 2.52 13.72
N TRP A 244 -2.12 2.97 12.48
CA TRP A 244 -3.37 2.76 11.75
C TRP A 244 -3.33 1.40 11.08
N ILE A 245 -4.44 0.67 11.15
CA ILE A 245 -4.57 -0.69 10.62
C ILE A 245 -5.62 -0.69 9.50
N ASN A 246 -5.23 -1.18 8.32
CA ASN A 246 -6.08 -1.40 7.14
C ASN A 246 -6.77 -0.14 6.55
N GLU A 247 -6.09 1.01 6.60
CA GLU A 247 -6.51 2.24 5.94
C GLU A 247 -6.07 2.22 4.46
N GLU A 248 -5.03 2.95 4.08
CA GLU A 248 -4.45 2.95 2.71
C GLU A 248 -3.35 1.89 2.51
N ASP A 249 -2.84 1.31 3.60
CA ASP A 249 -1.90 0.19 3.64
C ASP A 249 -2.28 -0.77 4.79
N HIS A 250 -1.64 -1.93 4.88
CA HIS A 250 -1.85 -2.85 6.02
C HIS A 250 -1.61 -2.13 7.35
N THR A 251 -0.50 -1.39 7.45
CA THR A 251 -0.21 -0.56 8.61
C THR A 251 0.38 0.79 8.20
N ARG A 252 0.02 1.85 8.95
CA ARG A 252 0.76 3.12 8.98
C ARG A 252 1.27 3.38 10.38
N VAL A 253 2.59 3.28 10.56
CA VAL A 253 3.28 3.48 11.84
C VAL A 253 3.72 4.93 11.94
N ILE A 254 3.39 5.57 13.06
CA ILE A 254 3.51 7.00 13.27
C ILE A 254 4.14 7.25 14.63
N SER A 255 5.15 8.12 14.67
CA SER A 255 5.66 8.73 15.90
C SER A 255 5.45 10.23 15.79
N MET A 256 4.87 10.85 16.82
CA MET A 256 4.64 12.29 16.83
C MET A 256 4.61 12.88 18.24
N GLU A 257 4.87 14.18 18.33
CA GLU A 257 4.72 14.98 19.54
C GLU A 257 4.60 16.48 19.20
N LYS A 258 4.12 17.28 20.16
CA LYS A 258 4.18 18.74 20.05
C LYS A 258 5.62 19.24 20.18
N GLY A 259 5.90 20.42 19.62
CA GLY A 259 7.23 21.03 19.64
C GLY A 259 8.19 20.51 18.58
N GLY A 260 9.46 20.86 18.75
CA GLY A 260 10.48 20.80 17.71
C GLY A 260 11.48 19.64 17.83
N ASN A 261 11.29 18.70 18.78
CA ASN A 261 12.26 17.64 19.05
C ASN A 261 12.12 16.44 18.08
N MET A 262 12.43 16.67 16.82
CA MET A 262 12.43 15.65 15.78
C MET A 262 13.36 14.47 16.09
N LYS A 263 14.47 14.69 16.80
CA LYS A 263 15.39 13.62 17.17
C LYS A 263 14.69 12.59 18.06
N ARG A 264 14.02 13.03 19.13
CA ARG A 264 13.27 12.15 20.03
C ARG A 264 12.12 11.44 19.31
N VAL A 265 11.40 12.15 18.44
CA VAL A 265 10.35 11.55 17.59
C VAL A 265 10.93 10.40 16.75
N PHE A 266 12.09 10.61 16.13
CA PHE A 266 12.73 9.62 15.27
C PHE A 266 13.36 8.45 16.06
N GLU A 267 13.88 8.69 17.26
CA GLU A 267 14.36 7.64 18.17
C GLU A 267 13.24 6.69 18.55
N ARG A 268 12.10 7.23 19.05
CA ARG A 268 10.90 6.44 19.36
C ARG A 268 10.36 5.71 18.13
N PHE A 269 10.37 6.36 16.97
CA PHE A 269 9.94 5.76 15.70
C PHE A 269 10.78 4.54 15.33
N CYS A 270 12.12 4.66 15.37
CA CYS A 270 13.03 3.57 15.04
C CYS A 270 12.92 2.41 16.04
N GLN A 271 12.80 2.71 17.33
CA GLN A 271 12.63 1.70 18.38
C GLN A 271 11.29 0.96 18.23
N GLY A 272 10.19 1.69 18.07
CA GLY A 272 8.87 1.12 17.89
C GLY A 272 8.76 0.25 16.65
N LEU A 273 9.30 0.69 15.51
CA LEU A 273 9.31 -0.11 14.28
C LEU A 273 10.05 -1.44 14.43
N LYS A 274 11.24 -1.42 15.03
CA LYS A 274 12.04 -2.65 15.25
C LYS A 274 11.34 -3.62 16.18
N GLU A 275 10.70 -3.10 17.23
CA GLU A 275 9.98 -3.95 18.19
C GLU A 275 8.71 -4.56 17.59
N VAL A 276 7.97 -3.80 16.79
CA VAL A 276 6.82 -4.32 16.04
C VAL A 276 7.26 -5.38 15.03
N GLU A 277 8.34 -5.15 14.27
CA GLU A 277 8.90 -6.12 13.34
C GLU A 277 9.32 -7.42 14.05
N ARG A 278 10.01 -7.31 15.20
CA ARG A 278 10.39 -8.44 16.05
C ARG A 278 9.18 -9.28 16.47
N LEU A 279 8.12 -8.63 16.96
CA LEU A 279 6.90 -9.29 17.44
C LEU A 279 6.09 -9.96 16.32
N ILE A 280 6.11 -9.39 15.11
CA ILE A 280 5.49 -9.99 13.92
C ILE A 280 6.30 -11.23 13.47
N LEU A 281 7.63 -11.13 13.44
CA LEU A 281 8.53 -12.25 13.11
C LEU A 281 8.40 -13.42 14.09
N GLU A 282 8.28 -13.16 15.40
CA GLU A 282 8.06 -14.21 16.41
C GLU A 282 6.79 -15.03 16.18
N ARG A 283 5.82 -14.48 15.45
CA ARG A 283 4.58 -15.15 15.07
C ARG A 283 4.64 -15.81 13.69
N GLY A 284 5.81 -15.81 13.04
CA GLY A 284 6.04 -16.42 11.74
C GLY A 284 5.63 -15.58 10.54
N TRP A 285 5.41 -14.27 10.73
CA TRP A 285 5.07 -13.33 9.66
C TRP A 285 6.25 -12.45 9.31
N GLU A 286 6.32 -12.00 8.07
CA GLU A 286 7.36 -11.08 7.59
C GLU A 286 6.73 -9.82 6.99
N PHE A 287 7.51 -8.75 6.92
CA PHE A 287 7.14 -7.62 6.07
C PHE A 287 7.56 -7.86 4.62
N MET A 288 6.73 -7.39 3.69
CA MET A 288 7.08 -7.33 2.27
C MET A 288 8.25 -6.38 2.08
N TRP A 289 9.41 -6.92 1.68
CA TRP A 289 10.62 -6.17 1.44
C TRP A 289 11.48 -6.88 0.39
N ASN A 290 12.14 -6.12 -0.48
CA ASN A 290 13.19 -6.62 -1.35
C ASN A 290 14.28 -5.57 -1.57
N GLU A 291 15.44 -6.01 -2.07
CA GLU A 291 16.63 -5.14 -2.18
C GLU A 291 16.49 -3.99 -3.20
N ARG A 292 15.59 -4.13 -4.18
CA ARG A 292 15.45 -3.15 -5.28
C ARG A 292 14.40 -2.08 -4.99
N LEU A 293 13.42 -2.35 -4.13
CA LEU A 293 12.32 -1.43 -3.81
C LEU A 293 12.29 -1.02 -2.33
N GLY A 294 13.00 -1.74 -1.46
CA GLY A 294 12.84 -1.59 -0.02
C GLY A 294 11.51 -2.20 0.45
N TYR A 295 10.84 -1.52 1.39
CA TYR A 295 9.56 -1.97 1.90
C TYR A 295 8.44 -1.73 0.89
N ILE A 296 7.67 -2.78 0.60
CA ILE A 296 6.58 -2.74 -0.38
C ILE A 296 5.30 -2.21 0.28
N LEU A 297 4.65 -1.26 -0.40
CA LEU A 297 3.38 -0.66 -0.03
C LEU A 297 2.45 -0.65 -1.25
N THR A 298 1.24 -0.11 -1.08
CA THR A 298 0.20 -0.09 -2.11
C THR A 298 0.50 0.89 -3.24
N CYS A 299 1.03 2.06 -2.90
CA CYS A 299 1.28 3.14 -3.84
C CYS A 299 2.79 3.20 -4.17
N PRO A 300 3.20 3.23 -5.46
CA PRO A 300 4.60 3.36 -5.89
C PRO A 300 5.33 4.61 -5.39
#